data_AF-A0A453A8Y9-F1
#
_entry.id   AF-A0A453A8Y9-F1
#
_cell.length_a   1.000
_cell.length_b   1.000
_cell.length_c   1.000
_cell.angle_alpha   90.00
_cell.angle_beta   90.00
_cell.angle_gamma   90.00
#
_symmetry.space_group_name_H-M   'P 1'
#
loop_
_entity.id
_entity.type
_entity.pdbx_description
1 polymer ?
#
loop_
_entity_poly.entity_id
_entity_poly.type
_entity_poly.pdbx_seq_one_letter_code
_entity_poly.pdbx_strand_id
1 'polypeptide(L)'
;MDNISAAPRVLSFQLLNEITNGFSKDMKIGAGSYGNVYKVHANWKKRLQTTSIYTLQQHSEQVKRCIEIALSCVDADRHKRPSIGAIINMLNETEGNKPGSVQMVIKNNKMAPLLEHKKKVMLQLACSDYTGDWPGLDLVAVLDISFGMFSPKMEKVQTALRFIMRKLSPIDRISIITFSGFVRELCSLRQMTAASQLDLDELIESLGDTHVHVYSESNIENALLVGVKVLAERKVSSGRVVAIMLMSASPSSWVGECSWTNVPVYTFGYGTNVSPRVLNSIAIASIGGMFSHVQDTDSGDLTIAFSQCLAGLLTISVQDLELMVAAVGGGSVIVNVTAGSYRRKHDASGLVTISFGDLYRREVRNVIVELHLPATVSERDADILKVSYS
;
A
#
# COMPACT_ATOMS: atom_id res chain seq x y z
N MET A 1 25.35 -3.48 -22.68
CA MET A 1 25.45 -2.57 -21.53
C MET A 1 25.40 -1.17 -22.09
N ASP A 2 24.25 -0.50 -22.03
CA ASP A 2 24.24 0.96 -22.10
C ASP A 2 24.02 1.44 -20.68
N ASN A 3 25.12 1.92 -20.08
CA ASN A 3 25.11 2.62 -18.81
C ASN A 3 24.07 3.75 -18.91
N ILE A 4 23.00 3.70 -18.12
CA ILE A 4 22.16 4.88 -17.90
C ILE A 4 22.96 5.76 -16.93
N SER A 5 23.98 6.41 -17.48
CA SER A 5 24.70 7.48 -16.81
C SER A 5 23.76 8.67 -16.73
N ALA A 6 23.67 9.29 -15.54
CA ALA A 6 23.02 10.58 -15.34
C ALA A 6 23.76 11.75 -16.04
N ALA A 7 24.89 11.47 -16.69
CA ALA A 7 25.57 12.44 -17.54
C ALA A 7 24.73 12.74 -18.80
N PRO A 8 24.61 14.02 -19.22
CA PRO A 8 23.91 14.37 -20.44
C PRO A 8 24.50 13.61 -21.62
N ARG A 9 23.66 12.82 -22.29
CA ARG A 9 24.05 12.11 -23.51
C ARG A 9 24.26 13.14 -24.61
N VAL A 10 25.47 13.20 -25.16
CA VAL A 10 25.78 14.06 -26.30
C VAL A 10 25.11 13.46 -27.54
N LEU A 11 24.00 14.06 -27.96
CA LEU A 11 23.34 13.72 -29.22
C LEU A 11 24.10 14.38 -30.37
N SER A 12 24.63 13.59 -31.30
CA SER A 12 25.33 14.14 -32.47
C SER A 12 24.34 14.78 -33.44
N PHE A 13 24.77 15.84 -34.13
CA PHE A 13 23.97 16.47 -35.18
C PHE A 13 23.59 15.48 -36.28
N GLN A 14 24.50 14.56 -36.64
CA GLN A 14 24.23 13.51 -37.62
C GLN A 14 23.07 12.60 -37.19
N LEU A 15 23.03 12.21 -35.91
CA LEU A 15 21.92 11.43 -35.36
C LEU A 15 20.60 12.21 -35.42
N LEU A 16 20.62 13.50 -35.03
CA LEU A 16 19.43 14.36 -35.08
C LEU A 16 18.92 14.55 -36.52
N ASN A 17 19.83 14.72 -37.47
CA ASN A 17 19.52 14.86 -38.88
C ASN A 17 18.89 13.58 -39.46
N GLU A 18 19.42 12.41 -39.09
CA GLU A 18 18.85 11.11 -39.49
C GLU A 18 17.45 10.88 -38.92
N ILE A 19 17.24 11.06 -37.62
CA ILE A 19 15.97 10.70 -36.97
C ILE A 19 14.84 11.65 -37.33
N THR A 20 15.16 12.89 -37.70
CA THR A 20 14.20 13.91 -38.17
C THR A 20 14.03 13.94 -39.69
N ASN A 21 14.74 13.06 -40.42
CA ASN A 21 14.78 13.05 -41.88
C ASN A 21 15.13 14.44 -42.46
N GLY A 22 16.28 14.99 -42.03
CA GLY A 22 16.74 16.30 -42.45
C GLY A 22 15.93 17.46 -41.88
N PHE A 23 15.33 17.31 -40.69
CA PHE A 23 14.38 18.26 -40.13
C PHE A 23 13.21 18.57 -41.09
N SER A 24 12.73 17.55 -41.81
CA SER A 24 11.62 17.69 -42.77
C SER A 24 10.38 18.27 -42.10
N LYS A 25 9.64 19.11 -42.85
CA LYS A 25 8.34 19.64 -42.43
C LYS A 25 7.32 18.53 -42.16
N ASP A 26 7.41 17.39 -42.85
CA ASP A 26 6.52 16.24 -42.64
C ASP A 26 6.70 15.60 -41.26
N MET A 27 7.86 15.80 -40.66
CA MET A 27 8.19 15.31 -39.32
C MET A 27 7.89 16.36 -38.25
N LYS A 28 7.54 17.60 -38.60
CA LYS A 28 7.24 18.65 -37.63
C LYS A 28 5.82 18.50 -37.09
N ILE A 29 5.68 18.47 -35.76
CA ILE A 29 4.38 18.30 -35.07
C ILE A 29 3.95 19.52 -34.26
N GLY A 30 4.87 20.45 -33.99
CA GLY A 30 4.55 21.67 -33.24
C GLY A 30 5.63 22.74 -33.39
N ALA A 31 5.26 23.97 -33.07
CA ALA A 31 6.17 25.11 -33.01
C ALA A 31 5.73 26.08 -31.91
N GLY A 32 6.65 26.49 -31.06
CA GLY A 32 6.42 27.51 -30.04
C GLY A 32 7.58 28.50 -29.97
N SER A 33 7.50 29.47 -29.05
CA SER A 33 8.55 30.48 -28.83
C SER A 33 9.92 29.90 -28.47
N TYR A 34 9.97 28.64 -28.03
CA TYR A 34 11.18 27.94 -27.60
C TYR A 34 11.71 26.92 -28.61
N GLY A 35 11.05 26.74 -29.76
CA GLY A 35 11.54 25.87 -30.83
C GLY A 35 10.48 25.05 -31.54
N ASN A 36 10.95 24.22 -32.48
CA ASN A 36 10.14 23.29 -33.26
C ASN A 36 10.20 21.89 -32.65
N VAL A 37 9.06 21.19 -32.61
CA VAL A 37 8.96 19.80 -32.15
C VAL A 37 8.80 18.88 -33.35
N TYR A 38 9.61 17.83 -33.42
CA TYR A 38 9.60 16.83 -34.50
C TYR A 38 9.24 15.43 -34.00
N LYS A 39 8.44 14.69 -34.77
CA LYS A 39 7.99 13.31 -34.52
C LYS A 39 9.07 12.32 -34.90
N VAL A 40 9.93 11.93 -33.97
CA VAL A 40 11.02 10.96 -34.23
C VAL A 40 10.65 9.51 -33.89
N HIS A 41 9.49 9.30 -33.25
CA HIS A 41 9.07 8.01 -32.68
C HIS A 41 9.03 6.85 -33.69
N ALA A 42 8.52 7.09 -34.91
CA ALA A 42 8.42 6.05 -35.94
C ALA A 42 9.81 5.58 -36.43
N ASN A 43 10.76 6.51 -36.56
CA ASN A 43 12.14 6.20 -36.97
C ASN A 43 12.92 5.50 -35.84
N TRP A 44 12.67 5.88 -34.58
CA TRP A 44 13.22 5.18 -33.41
C TRP A 44 12.67 3.75 -33.30
N LYS A 45 11.36 3.55 -33.53
CA LYS A 45 10.74 2.22 -33.56
C LYS A 45 11.38 1.30 -34.59
N LYS A 46 11.68 1.82 -35.80
CA LYS A 46 12.35 1.05 -36.86
C LYS A 46 13.79 0.67 -36.52
N ARG A 47 14.54 1.52 -35.80
CA ARG A 47 15.89 1.22 -35.31
C ARG A 47 15.88 0.24 -34.13
N LEU A 48 14.93 0.38 -33.19
CA LEU A 48 14.82 -0.43 -31.99
C LEU A 48 14.20 -1.82 -32.22
N GLN A 49 13.43 -2.01 -33.30
CA GLN A 49 12.95 -3.34 -33.74
C GLN A 49 14.07 -4.35 -34.02
N THR A 50 15.30 -3.87 -34.20
CA THR A 50 16.51 -4.70 -34.35
C THR A 50 17.08 -5.21 -33.02
N THR A 51 16.54 -4.82 -31.86
CA THR A 51 17.17 -5.02 -30.54
C THR A 51 16.20 -5.43 -29.42
N SER A 52 15.33 -6.42 -29.67
CA SER A 52 14.37 -7.02 -28.71
C SER A 52 12.99 -6.34 -28.58
N ILE A 53 11.95 -7.17 -28.48
CA ILE A 53 10.53 -6.85 -28.76
C ILE A 53 9.75 -6.44 -27.49
N TYR A 54 10.17 -6.86 -26.29
CA TYR A 54 9.39 -6.65 -25.05
C TYR A 54 9.62 -5.30 -24.36
N THR A 55 10.84 -4.74 -24.39
CA THR A 55 11.14 -3.39 -23.87
C THR A 55 10.56 -2.26 -24.72
N LEU A 56 10.16 -2.56 -25.96
CA LEU A 56 9.62 -1.59 -26.91
C LEU A 56 8.22 -1.11 -26.56
N GLN A 57 7.37 -1.96 -25.99
CA GLN A 57 5.95 -1.63 -25.83
C GLN A 57 5.72 -0.66 -24.66
N GLN A 58 6.45 -0.82 -23.56
CA GLN A 58 6.38 0.07 -22.39
C GLN A 58 7.09 1.42 -22.63
N HIS A 59 8.27 1.40 -23.27
CA HIS A 59 8.96 2.63 -23.69
C HIS A 59 8.18 3.39 -24.79
N SER A 60 7.43 2.71 -25.66
CA SER A 60 6.62 3.36 -26.71
C SER A 60 5.48 4.21 -26.13
N GLU A 61 4.80 3.74 -25.08
CA GLU A 61 3.74 4.53 -24.44
C GLU A 61 4.29 5.68 -23.59
N GLN A 62 5.40 5.46 -22.87
CA GLN A 62 6.09 6.55 -22.16
C GLN A 62 6.60 7.63 -23.11
N VAL A 63 7.24 7.25 -24.22
CA VAL A 63 7.71 8.21 -25.23
C VAL A 63 6.55 8.94 -25.89
N LYS A 64 5.44 8.26 -26.18
CA LYS A 64 4.22 8.89 -26.70
C LYS A 64 3.65 9.91 -25.72
N ARG A 65 3.59 9.59 -24.43
CA ARG A 65 3.10 10.51 -23.40
C ARG A 65 4.04 11.69 -23.18
N CYS A 66 5.36 11.49 -23.23
CA CYS A 66 6.34 12.59 -23.23
C CYS A 66 6.16 13.53 -24.43
N ILE A 67 5.80 12.99 -25.61
CA ILE A 67 5.45 13.81 -26.79
C ILE A 67 4.16 14.60 -26.54
N GLU A 68 3.14 14.00 -25.93
CA GLU A 68 1.90 14.70 -25.56
C GLU A 68 2.16 15.84 -24.56
N ILE A 69 3.00 15.60 -23.54
CA ILE A 69 3.42 16.62 -22.58
C ILE A 69 4.21 17.74 -23.29
N ALA A 70 5.13 17.37 -24.18
CA ALA A 70 5.88 18.37 -24.95
C ALA A 70 4.96 19.21 -25.85
N LEU A 71 3.92 18.60 -26.44
CA LEU A 71 2.92 19.30 -27.24
C LEU A 71 2.08 20.27 -26.41
N SER A 72 1.66 19.90 -25.19
CA SER A 72 0.94 20.81 -24.30
C SER A 72 1.81 21.97 -23.80
N CYS A 73 3.11 21.74 -23.61
CA CYS A 73 4.08 22.79 -23.27
C CYS A 73 4.26 23.84 -24.39
N VAL A 74 4.04 23.46 -25.66
CA VAL A 74 4.17 24.36 -26.82
C VAL A 74 2.83 24.83 -27.38
N ASP A 75 1.73 24.68 -26.64
CA ASP A 75 0.41 25.14 -27.06
C ASP A 75 0.44 26.64 -27.42
N ALA A 76 -0.27 27.02 -28.49
CA ALA A 76 -0.36 28.41 -28.94
C ALA A 76 -1.02 29.31 -27.88
N ASP A 77 -1.98 28.77 -27.13
CA ASP A 77 -2.62 29.45 -26.01
C ASP A 77 -1.80 29.26 -24.73
N ARG A 78 -1.27 30.37 -24.19
CA ARG A 78 -0.44 30.37 -22.98
C ARG A 78 -1.19 29.87 -21.74
N HIS A 79 -2.52 29.95 -21.70
CA HIS A 79 -3.32 29.53 -20.55
C HIS A 79 -3.61 28.02 -20.56
N LYS A 80 -3.42 27.36 -21.70
CA LYS A 80 -3.54 25.90 -21.85
C LYS A 80 -2.24 25.17 -21.56
N ARG A 81 -1.13 25.90 -21.42
CA ARG A 81 0.17 25.32 -21.08
C ARG A 81 0.18 24.85 -19.63
N PRO A 82 0.66 23.63 -19.34
CA PRO A 82 0.73 23.12 -17.98
C PRO A 82 1.78 23.88 -17.15
N SER A 83 1.59 23.92 -15.84
CA SER A 83 2.61 24.40 -14.91
C SER A 83 3.73 23.36 -14.74
N ILE A 84 4.90 23.78 -14.24
CA ILE A 84 6.02 22.87 -13.95
C ILE A 84 5.59 21.72 -13.01
N GLY A 85 4.73 21.99 -12.02
CA GLY A 85 4.20 20.98 -11.11
C GLY A 85 3.26 20.00 -11.81
N ALA A 86 2.42 20.48 -12.74
CA ALA A 86 1.56 19.60 -13.55
C ALA A 86 2.40 18.71 -14.48
N ILE A 87 3.51 19.23 -15.04
CA ILE A 87 4.44 18.45 -15.87
C ILE A 87 5.08 17.33 -15.05
N ILE A 88 5.54 17.61 -13.84
CA ILE A 88 6.10 16.59 -12.93
C ILE A 88 5.07 15.50 -12.64
N ASN A 89 3.82 15.87 -12.34
CA ASN A 89 2.76 14.89 -12.08
C ASN A 89 2.45 14.03 -13.31
N MET A 90 2.32 14.64 -14.50
CA MET A 90 2.08 13.91 -15.75
C MET A 90 3.23 12.95 -16.12
N LEU A 91 4.48 13.30 -15.79
CA LEU A 91 5.63 12.41 -15.96
C LEU A 91 5.60 11.26 -14.93
N ASN A 92 5.31 11.56 -13.67
CA ASN A 92 5.21 10.53 -12.63
C ASN A 92 4.12 9.50 -12.91
N GLU A 93 2.97 9.93 -13.48
CA GLU A 93 1.90 9.04 -13.96
C GLU A 93 2.37 8.03 -15.02
N THR A 94 3.42 8.37 -15.80
CA THR A 94 3.97 7.48 -16.84
C THR A 94 4.98 6.46 -16.34
N GLU A 95 5.55 6.66 -15.16
CA GLU A 95 6.55 5.76 -14.59
C GLU A 95 5.94 4.57 -13.84
N GLY A 96 4.61 4.48 -13.74
CA GLY A 96 3.93 3.43 -12.96
C GLY A 96 4.07 3.61 -11.44
N ASN A 97 4.74 4.68 -11.00
CA ASN A 97 4.86 5.07 -9.60
C ASN A 97 3.57 5.74 -9.13
N LYS A 98 2.57 4.91 -8.81
CA LYS A 98 1.43 5.34 -8.00
C LYS A 98 1.86 5.38 -6.52
N PRO A 99 1.29 6.27 -5.69
CA PRO A 99 1.41 6.11 -4.24
C PRO A 99 0.96 4.69 -3.82
N GLY A 100 1.74 4.04 -2.95
CA GLY A 100 1.55 2.61 -2.63
C GLY A 100 2.04 1.64 -3.72
N SER A 101 2.92 2.07 -4.65
CA SER A 101 3.50 1.15 -5.64
C SER A 101 4.64 0.30 -5.07
N VAL A 102 4.70 -0.95 -5.53
CA VAL A 102 5.79 -1.87 -5.22
C VAL A 102 6.91 -1.70 -6.23
N GLN A 103 8.12 -1.44 -5.75
CA GLN A 103 9.33 -1.54 -6.54
C GLN A 103 9.82 -2.99 -6.51
N MET A 104 10.00 -3.57 -7.70
CA MET A 104 10.59 -4.89 -7.86
C MET A 104 11.99 -4.80 -8.47
N VAL A 105 12.97 -5.41 -7.80
CA VAL A 105 14.35 -5.54 -8.26
C VAL A 105 14.65 -7.02 -8.51
N ILE A 106 15.05 -7.35 -9.74
CA ILE A 106 15.43 -8.70 -10.13
C ILE A 106 16.96 -8.81 -10.09
N LYS A 107 17.48 -9.70 -9.25
CA LYS A 107 18.91 -9.99 -9.11
C LYS A 107 19.21 -11.37 -9.67
N ASN A 108 19.96 -11.40 -10.77
CA ASN A 108 20.44 -12.62 -11.40
C ASN A 108 21.75 -12.38 -12.17
N ASN A 109 22.47 -13.46 -12.47
CA ASN A 109 23.49 -13.41 -13.52
C ASN A 109 22.79 -13.33 -14.87
N LYS A 110 23.16 -12.37 -15.72
CA LYS A 110 22.55 -12.21 -17.05
C LYS A 110 22.99 -13.29 -18.04
N MET A 111 24.14 -13.91 -17.81
CA MET A 111 24.69 -14.97 -18.66
C MET A 111 24.35 -16.36 -18.13
N ALA A 112 24.37 -17.32 -19.04
CA ALA A 112 24.02 -18.71 -18.84
C ALA A 112 24.82 -19.55 -19.84
N PRO A 113 25.43 -20.68 -19.43
CA PRO A 113 26.10 -21.57 -20.38
C PRO A 113 25.10 -22.16 -21.38
N LEU A 114 25.60 -22.56 -22.55
CA LEU A 114 24.83 -23.25 -23.58
C LEU A 114 24.34 -24.64 -23.15
N LEU A 115 25.02 -25.23 -22.16
CA LEU A 115 24.65 -26.51 -21.55
C LEU A 115 23.45 -26.34 -20.61
N GLU A 116 22.73 -27.43 -20.42
CA GLU A 116 21.66 -27.53 -19.42
C GLU A 116 22.19 -27.13 -18.04
N HIS A 117 21.52 -26.19 -17.38
CA HIS A 117 21.95 -25.72 -16.07
C HIS A 117 20.80 -25.18 -15.24
N LYS A 118 21.00 -25.20 -13.92
CA LYS A 118 20.09 -24.59 -12.95
C LYS A 118 20.48 -23.14 -12.71
N LYS A 119 19.50 -22.25 -12.74
CA LYS A 119 19.68 -20.81 -12.55
C LYS A 119 18.81 -20.33 -11.40
N LYS A 120 19.39 -19.55 -10.48
CA LYS A 120 18.65 -18.91 -9.41
C LYS A 120 18.43 -17.44 -9.73
N VAL A 121 17.21 -16.98 -9.53
CA VAL A 121 16.80 -15.58 -9.71
C VAL A 121 16.22 -15.10 -8.39
N MET A 122 16.74 -14.01 -7.85
CA MET A 122 16.19 -13.37 -6.66
C MET A 122 15.29 -12.21 -7.07
N LEU A 123 14.04 -12.26 -6.63
CA LEU A 123 13.06 -11.20 -6.78
C LEU A 123 12.97 -10.47 -5.44
N GLN A 124 13.29 -9.18 -5.44
CA GLN A 124 13.24 -8.33 -4.26
C GLN A 124 12.12 -7.31 -4.43
N LEU A 125 11.14 -7.32 -3.53
CA LEU A 125 10.00 -6.41 -3.51
C LEU A 125 10.16 -5.45 -2.34
N ALA A 126 10.04 -4.16 -2.60
CA ALA A 126 10.09 -3.10 -1.59
C ALA A 126 9.06 -2.02 -1.94
N CYS A 127 8.67 -1.21 -0.96
CA CYS A 127 7.92 0.00 -1.25
C CYS A 127 8.79 0.95 -2.09
N SER A 128 8.25 1.53 -3.16
CA SER A 128 8.93 2.64 -3.84
C SER A 128 9.12 3.79 -2.85
N ASP A 129 10.29 4.44 -2.83
CA ASP A 129 10.65 5.55 -1.93
C ASP A 129 9.89 6.86 -2.27
N TYR A 130 8.58 6.79 -2.50
CA TYR A 130 7.73 7.93 -2.79
C TYR A 130 7.41 8.71 -1.51
N THR A 131 7.38 10.04 -1.61
CA THR A 131 7.05 10.97 -0.51
C THR A 131 5.65 11.59 -0.65
N GLY A 132 4.76 11.01 -1.47
CA GLY A 132 3.40 11.49 -1.75
C GLY A 132 2.28 10.50 -1.39
N ASP A 133 1.15 11.07 -0.95
CA ASP A 133 -0.15 10.51 -0.50
C ASP A 133 -0.21 9.02 -0.17
N TRP A 134 0.22 8.71 1.05
CA TRP A 134 0.07 7.43 1.72
C TRP A 134 -1.40 6.97 1.75
N PRO A 135 -1.67 5.65 1.77
CA PRO A 135 -3.03 5.15 1.93
C PRO A 135 -3.58 5.68 3.26
N GLY A 136 -4.61 6.52 3.19
CA GLY A 136 -5.20 7.07 4.39
C GLY A 136 -5.83 5.97 5.24
N LEU A 137 -5.69 6.07 6.55
CA LEU A 137 -6.24 5.14 7.52
C LEU A 137 -7.69 5.50 7.84
N ASP A 138 -8.56 4.50 7.90
CA ASP A 138 -9.90 4.58 8.49
C ASP A 138 -9.92 3.74 9.75
N LEU A 139 -9.86 4.43 10.88
CA LEU A 139 -9.80 3.82 12.20
C LEU A 139 -11.16 3.92 12.88
N VAL A 140 -11.68 2.81 13.40
CA VAL A 140 -12.84 2.82 14.29
C VAL A 140 -12.37 2.46 15.69
N ALA A 141 -12.46 3.40 16.63
CA ALA A 141 -12.19 3.17 18.04
C ALA A 141 -13.50 2.76 18.73
N VAL A 142 -13.54 1.55 19.26
CA VAL A 142 -14.68 0.98 20.00
C VAL A 142 -14.30 0.92 21.48
N LEU A 143 -14.99 1.70 22.30
CA LEU A 143 -14.60 2.01 23.67
C LEU A 143 -15.64 1.53 24.67
N ASP A 144 -15.21 0.64 25.56
CA ASP A 144 -16.00 0.26 26.72
C ASP A 144 -16.10 1.46 27.68
N ILE A 145 -17.31 1.84 28.05
CA ILE A 145 -17.62 2.88 29.05
C ILE A 145 -18.37 2.29 30.26
N SER A 146 -18.34 0.96 30.43
CA SER A 146 -18.93 0.28 31.58
C SER A 146 -18.23 0.64 32.89
N PHE A 147 -18.83 0.24 34.02
CA PHE A 147 -18.33 0.55 35.37
C PHE A 147 -16.85 0.16 35.58
N GLY A 148 -16.37 -0.90 34.91
CA GLY A 148 -14.96 -1.33 34.99
C GLY A 148 -13.95 -0.36 34.38
N MET A 149 -14.41 0.65 33.64
CA MET A 149 -13.63 1.69 32.96
C MET A 149 -13.65 3.04 33.71
N PHE A 150 -14.23 3.10 34.91
CA PHE A 150 -14.25 4.32 35.72
C PHE A 150 -12.84 4.84 36.06
N SER A 151 -12.72 6.14 36.38
CA SER A 151 -11.44 6.80 36.71
C SER A 151 -10.67 5.98 37.76
N PRO A 152 -9.34 5.77 37.57
CA PRO A 152 -8.40 6.47 36.68
C PRO A 152 -8.29 5.92 35.24
N LYS A 153 -9.03 4.86 34.89
CA LYS A 153 -8.84 4.15 33.61
C LYS A 153 -9.34 4.97 32.41
N MET A 154 -10.47 5.66 32.56
CA MET A 154 -11.03 6.53 31.52
C MET A 154 -10.05 7.66 31.14
N GLU A 155 -9.34 8.25 32.10
CA GLU A 155 -8.36 9.30 31.84
C GLU A 155 -7.20 8.80 30.96
N LYS A 156 -6.78 7.54 31.17
CA LYS A 156 -5.77 6.89 30.33
C LYS A 156 -6.31 6.62 28.92
N VAL A 157 -7.58 6.22 28.77
CA VAL A 157 -8.24 6.04 27.47
C VAL A 157 -8.34 7.36 26.72
N GLN A 158 -8.79 8.44 27.38
CA GLN A 158 -8.85 9.78 26.80
C GLN A 158 -7.45 10.24 26.35
N THR A 159 -6.43 10.02 27.19
CA THR A 159 -5.03 10.34 26.85
C THR A 159 -4.53 9.54 25.64
N ALA A 160 -4.86 8.25 25.56
CA ALA A 160 -4.50 7.40 24.43
C ALA A 160 -5.21 7.84 23.13
N LEU A 161 -6.50 8.18 23.19
CA LEU A 161 -7.25 8.70 22.03
C LEU A 161 -6.68 10.02 21.51
N ARG A 162 -6.37 10.96 22.41
CA ARG A 162 -5.69 12.21 22.04
C ARG A 162 -4.33 11.94 21.40
N PHE A 163 -3.58 10.96 21.91
CA PHE A 163 -2.32 10.56 21.29
C PHE A 163 -2.52 10.02 19.86
N ILE A 164 -3.52 9.15 19.64
CA ILE A 164 -3.87 8.65 18.30
C ILE A 164 -4.20 9.82 17.38
N MET A 165 -5.11 10.71 17.79
CA MET A 165 -5.54 11.86 16.99
C MET A 165 -4.36 12.75 16.57
N ARG A 166 -3.38 12.96 17.44
CA ARG A 166 -2.16 13.72 17.14
C ARG A 166 -1.19 13.03 16.18
N LYS A 167 -1.26 11.70 16.06
CA LYS A 167 -0.42 10.89 15.16
C LYS A 167 -1.05 10.67 13.79
N LEU A 168 -2.37 10.78 13.70
CA LEU A 168 -3.10 10.74 12.45
C LEU A 168 -2.85 12.02 11.64
N SER A 169 -2.75 11.85 10.33
CA SER A 169 -2.61 12.92 9.34
C SER A 169 -3.98 13.41 8.86
N PRO A 170 -4.07 14.58 8.18
CA PRO A 170 -5.35 15.11 7.70
C PRO A 170 -6.11 14.21 6.72
N ILE A 171 -5.43 13.28 6.04
CA ILE A 171 -6.07 12.29 5.14
C ILE A 171 -6.67 11.11 5.91
N ASP A 172 -6.23 10.86 7.14
CA ASP A 172 -6.74 9.80 7.98
C ASP A 172 -8.09 10.18 8.57
N ARG A 173 -8.92 9.16 8.85
CA ARG A 173 -10.23 9.33 9.45
C ARG A 173 -10.40 8.45 10.67
N ILE A 174 -11.10 8.99 11.67
CA ILE A 174 -11.47 8.25 12.87
C ILE A 174 -12.98 8.28 13.09
N SER A 175 -13.54 7.18 13.57
CA SER A 175 -14.87 7.10 14.17
C SER A 175 -14.71 6.57 15.59
N ILE A 176 -15.51 7.07 16.52
CA ILE A 176 -15.50 6.65 17.92
C ILE A 176 -16.89 6.11 18.26
N ILE A 177 -16.92 4.87 18.71
CA ILE A 177 -18.11 4.17 19.19
C ILE A 177 -17.88 3.86 20.65
N THR A 178 -18.84 4.19 21.50
CA THR A 178 -18.84 3.82 22.91
C THR A 178 -19.89 2.77 23.17
N PHE A 179 -19.64 1.90 24.15
CA PHE A 179 -20.60 0.88 24.53
C PHE A 179 -20.59 0.56 26.02
N SER A 180 -21.76 0.21 26.52
CA SER A 180 -21.99 -0.43 27.81
C SER A 180 -23.13 -1.42 27.62
N GLY A 181 -24.31 -1.16 28.20
CA GLY A 181 -25.55 -1.90 27.92
C GLY A 181 -26.18 -1.55 26.58
N PHE A 182 -25.81 -0.40 26.02
CA PHE A 182 -26.19 0.06 24.69
C PHE A 182 -24.97 0.58 23.95
N VAL A 183 -25.08 0.70 22.64
CA VAL A 183 -24.03 1.21 21.75
C VAL A 183 -24.39 2.62 21.32
N ARG A 184 -23.41 3.53 21.38
CA ARG A 184 -23.54 4.91 20.92
C ARG A 184 -22.38 5.25 19.99
N GLU A 185 -22.70 5.79 18.82
CA GLU A 185 -21.70 6.41 17.95
C GLU A 185 -21.43 7.82 18.46
N LEU A 186 -20.25 8.05 19.04
CA LEU A 186 -19.83 9.37 19.52
C LEU A 186 -19.51 10.28 18.32
N CYS A 187 -18.87 9.71 17.29
CA CYS A 187 -18.66 10.40 16.04
C CYS A 187 -18.64 9.43 14.85
N SER A 188 -19.24 9.87 13.75
CA SER A 188 -19.08 9.26 12.45
C SER A 188 -17.65 9.44 11.92
N LEU A 189 -17.30 8.68 10.89
CA LEU A 189 -15.97 8.70 10.29
C LEU A 189 -15.58 10.11 9.82
N ARG A 190 -14.70 10.79 10.58
CA ARG A 190 -14.28 12.19 10.37
C ARG A 190 -12.81 12.26 10.02
N GLN A 191 -12.44 13.12 9.06
CA GLN A 191 -11.04 13.42 8.73
C GLN A 191 -10.34 14.10 9.91
N MET A 192 -9.04 13.86 10.08
CA MET A 192 -8.26 14.41 11.18
C MET A 192 -7.67 15.80 10.85
N THR A 193 -8.55 16.76 10.60
CA THR A 193 -8.20 18.18 10.43
C THR A 193 -8.00 18.88 11.79
N ALA A 194 -7.36 20.05 11.80
CA ALA A 194 -7.19 20.84 13.02
C ALA A 194 -8.53 21.21 13.68
N ALA A 195 -9.57 21.53 12.89
CA ALA A 195 -10.90 21.85 13.42
C ALA A 195 -11.57 20.62 14.05
N SER A 196 -11.61 19.50 13.32
CA SER A 196 -12.19 18.25 13.84
C SER A 196 -11.45 17.70 15.06
N GLN A 197 -10.14 17.98 15.20
CA GLN A 197 -9.39 17.61 16.39
C GLN A 197 -9.91 18.34 17.63
N LEU A 198 -10.20 19.64 17.53
CA LEU A 198 -10.77 20.42 18.62
C LEU A 198 -12.16 19.91 18.99
N ASP A 199 -13.03 19.70 18.00
CA ASP A 199 -14.39 19.18 18.23
C ASP A 199 -14.39 17.79 18.88
N LEU A 200 -13.47 16.91 18.47
CA LEU A 200 -13.33 15.56 19.04
C LEU A 200 -12.73 15.59 20.44
N ASP A 201 -11.83 16.52 20.74
CA ASP A 201 -11.23 16.65 22.07
C ASP A 201 -12.28 17.01 23.12
N GLU A 202 -13.20 17.93 22.79
CA GLU A 202 -14.36 18.27 23.64
C GLU A 202 -15.28 17.07 23.87
N LEU A 203 -15.56 16.28 22.82
CA LEU A 203 -16.35 15.04 22.94
C LEU A 203 -15.65 14.00 23.82
N ILE A 204 -14.34 13.86 23.70
CA ILE A 204 -13.53 12.92 24.50
C ILE A 204 -13.52 13.35 25.97
N GLU A 205 -13.39 14.65 26.27
CA GLU A 205 -13.49 15.18 27.64
C GLU A 205 -14.82 14.79 28.29
N SER A 206 -15.93 14.93 27.56
CA SER A 206 -17.27 14.61 28.07
C SER A 206 -17.50 13.13 28.39
N LEU A 207 -16.63 12.21 27.93
CA LEU A 207 -16.76 10.77 28.22
C LEU A 207 -16.67 10.47 29.72
N GLY A 208 -15.89 11.26 30.47
CA GLY A 208 -15.73 11.10 31.93
C GLY A 208 -16.95 11.55 32.73
N ASP A 209 -17.75 12.47 32.18
CA ASP A 209 -18.87 13.11 32.87
C ASP A 209 -20.21 12.40 32.63
N THR A 210 -20.24 11.44 31.70
CA THR A 210 -21.46 10.69 31.38
C THR A 210 -21.86 9.81 32.57
N HIS A 211 -22.81 10.29 33.38
CA HIS A 211 -23.52 9.59 34.47
C HIS A 211 -24.35 8.36 34.01
N VAL A 212 -23.98 7.68 32.92
CA VAL A 212 -24.63 6.45 32.48
C VAL A 212 -24.07 5.28 33.29
N HIS A 213 -24.35 5.29 34.59
CA HIS A 213 -24.04 4.19 35.50
C HIS A 213 -25.20 3.20 35.50
N VAL A 214 -25.29 2.42 34.43
CA VAL A 214 -26.12 1.21 34.46
C VAL A 214 -25.18 0.03 34.71
N TYR A 215 -25.51 -0.80 35.72
CA TYR A 215 -24.99 -2.16 35.87
C TYR A 215 -25.49 -3.01 34.69
N SER A 216 -24.97 -2.74 33.50
CA SER A 216 -25.36 -3.43 32.28
C SER A 216 -24.18 -4.23 31.77
N GLU A 217 -24.46 -5.45 31.34
CA GLU A 217 -23.47 -6.30 30.68
C GLU A 217 -22.92 -5.62 29.42
N SER A 218 -21.64 -5.87 29.19
CA SER A 218 -20.84 -5.29 28.11
C SER A 218 -21.29 -5.80 26.75
N ASN A 219 -21.86 -4.92 25.91
CA ASN A 219 -22.38 -5.29 24.59
C ASN A 219 -21.34 -5.18 23.46
N ILE A 220 -20.25 -5.93 23.60
CA ILE A 220 -19.12 -5.91 22.65
C ILE A 220 -19.57 -6.30 21.23
N GLU A 221 -20.47 -7.28 21.11
CA GLU A 221 -20.94 -7.79 19.82
C GLU A 221 -21.62 -6.70 18.99
N ASN A 222 -22.62 -6.02 19.56
CA ASN A 222 -23.29 -4.93 18.84
C ASN A 222 -22.34 -3.78 18.55
N ALA A 223 -21.39 -3.48 19.45
CA ALA A 223 -20.42 -2.42 19.25
C ALA A 223 -19.49 -2.71 18.05
N LEU A 224 -19.04 -3.96 17.92
CA LEU A 224 -18.25 -4.42 16.76
C LEU A 224 -19.09 -4.42 15.48
N LEU A 225 -20.35 -4.85 15.53
CA LEU A 225 -21.25 -4.81 14.36
C LEU A 225 -21.44 -3.38 13.84
N VAL A 226 -21.64 -2.40 14.74
CA VAL A 226 -21.70 -0.99 14.36
C VAL A 226 -20.37 -0.53 13.77
N GLY A 227 -19.23 -0.92 14.36
CA GLY A 227 -17.91 -0.56 13.83
C GLY A 227 -17.65 -1.10 12.43
N VAL A 228 -18.04 -2.35 12.16
CA VAL A 228 -17.97 -2.96 10.83
C VAL A 228 -18.89 -2.22 9.86
N LYS A 229 -20.11 -1.87 10.29
CA LYS A 229 -21.06 -1.09 9.49
C LYS A 229 -20.50 0.27 9.09
N VAL A 230 -19.87 1.00 10.01
CA VAL A 230 -19.19 2.29 9.73
C VAL A 230 -18.15 2.14 8.61
N LEU A 231 -17.38 1.04 8.61
CA LEU A 231 -16.39 0.77 7.58
C LEU A 231 -17.00 0.27 6.26
N ALA A 232 -18.12 -0.44 6.31
CA ALA A 232 -18.83 -0.92 5.12
C ALA A 232 -19.53 0.23 4.37
N GLU A 233 -20.08 1.21 5.08
CA GLU A 233 -20.85 2.34 4.53
C GLU A 233 -19.98 3.55 4.10
N ARG A 234 -18.67 3.37 4.03
CA ARG A 234 -17.74 4.43 3.60
C ARG A 234 -17.99 4.87 2.17
N LYS A 235 -18.16 6.18 1.97
CA LYS A 235 -18.26 6.79 0.63
C LYS A 235 -16.98 6.66 -0.20
N VAL A 236 -15.82 6.61 0.46
CA VAL A 236 -14.51 6.47 -0.18
C VAL A 236 -13.77 5.33 0.53
N SER A 237 -13.56 4.22 -0.16
CA SER A 237 -12.99 2.98 0.41
C SER A 237 -11.72 2.49 -0.30
N SER A 238 -11.49 2.88 -1.55
CA SER A 238 -10.35 2.43 -2.36
C SER A 238 -9.03 2.98 -1.84
N GLY A 239 -8.02 2.11 -1.69
CA GLY A 239 -6.65 2.49 -1.35
C GLY A 239 -6.49 3.03 0.08
N ARG A 240 -7.30 2.54 1.02
CA ARG A 240 -7.31 2.99 2.42
C ARG A 240 -7.16 1.81 3.37
N VAL A 241 -6.25 1.94 4.32
CA VAL A 241 -6.10 0.98 5.41
C VAL A 241 -7.31 1.07 6.32
N VAL A 242 -7.82 -0.06 6.81
CA VAL A 242 -8.95 -0.12 7.75
C VAL A 242 -8.55 -0.86 9.00
N ALA A 243 -9.02 -0.40 10.15
CA ALA A 243 -8.81 -1.10 11.41
C ALA A 243 -9.91 -0.77 12.43
N ILE A 244 -10.23 -1.75 13.27
CA ILE A 244 -11.04 -1.55 14.47
C ILE A 244 -10.13 -1.71 15.69
N MET A 245 -10.11 -0.73 16.58
CA MET A 245 -9.45 -0.82 17.89
C MET A 245 -10.51 -0.95 18.98
N LEU A 246 -10.64 -2.13 19.57
CA LEU A 246 -11.55 -2.40 20.68
C LEU A 246 -10.82 -2.28 22.02
N MET A 247 -11.29 -1.41 22.91
CA MET A 247 -10.84 -1.32 24.30
C MET A 247 -11.93 -1.85 25.23
N SER A 248 -11.57 -2.77 26.13
CA SER A 248 -12.49 -3.25 27.17
C SER A 248 -11.80 -3.56 28.49
N ALA A 249 -12.44 -3.19 29.60
CA ALA A 249 -12.02 -3.55 30.96
C ALA A 249 -12.99 -4.49 31.69
N SER A 250 -14.05 -4.92 31.02
CA SER A 250 -15.12 -5.70 31.64
C SER A 250 -14.99 -7.21 31.34
N PRO A 251 -15.38 -8.08 32.30
CA PRO A 251 -15.54 -9.49 32.03
C PRO A 251 -16.78 -9.67 31.15
N SER A 252 -16.57 -9.96 29.87
CA SER A 252 -17.64 -10.36 28.96
C SER A 252 -17.83 -11.87 29.00
N SER A 253 -19.10 -12.30 29.03
CA SER A 253 -19.52 -13.70 28.91
C SER A 253 -19.68 -14.12 27.44
N TRP A 254 -19.21 -13.30 26.50
CA TRP A 254 -19.39 -13.55 25.06
C TRP A 254 -18.74 -14.88 24.66
N VAL A 255 -19.55 -15.77 24.08
CA VAL A 255 -19.16 -17.11 23.59
C VAL A 255 -19.34 -17.21 22.07
N GLY A 256 -19.46 -16.09 21.37
CA GLY A 256 -19.68 -16.06 19.93
C GLY A 256 -18.42 -16.43 19.14
N GLU A 257 -18.60 -16.96 17.94
CA GLU A 257 -17.54 -17.03 16.93
C GLU A 257 -17.63 -15.78 16.04
N CYS A 258 -16.59 -14.94 16.02
CA CYS A 258 -16.53 -13.75 15.15
C CYS A 258 -16.04 -14.14 13.74
N SER A 259 -16.88 -14.76 12.92
CA SER A 259 -16.49 -15.17 11.55
C SER A 259 -16.78 -14.12 10.45
N TRP A 260 -17.22 -12.90 10.82
CA TRP A 260 -17.87 -11.97 9.89
C TRP A 260 -17.01 -10.80 9.38
N THR A 261 -15.77 -10.63 9.84
CA THR A 261 -15.03 -9.38 9.60
C THR A 261 -13.80 -9.58 8.72
N ASN A 262 -13.89 -9.16 7.45
CA ASN A 262 -12.73 -8.91 6.58
C ASN A 262 -11.95 -7.64 7.00
N VAL A 263 -11.96 -7.30 8.29
CA VAL A 263 -11.34 -6.11 8.86
C VAL A 263 -10.50 -6.55 10.07
N PRO A 264 -9.25 -6.07 10.21
CA PRO A 264 -8.45 -6.36 11.38
C PRO A 264 -9.06 -5.73 12.64
N VAL A 265 -9.22 -6.54 13.69
CA VAL A 265 -9.68 -6.10 15.00
C VAL A 265 -8.54 -6.22 16.01
N TYR A 266 -8.08 -5.07 16.50
CA TYR A 266 -7.05 -4.95 17.53
C TYR A 266 -7.74 -4.80 18.87
N THR A 267 -7.56 -5.75 19.77
CA THR A 267 -8.23 -5.78 21.06
C THR A 267 -7.26 -5.44 22.19
N PHE A 268 -7.68 -4.52 23.06
CA PHE A 268 -6.91 -4.06 24.20
C PHE A 268 -7.69 -4.36 25.48
N GLY A 269 -7.21 -5.35 26.23
CA GLY A 269 -7.75 -5.70 27.53
C GLY A 269 -7.11 -4.84 28.62
N TYR A 270 -7.88 -4.00 29.28
CA TYR A 270 -7.38 -3.05 30.28
C TYR A 270 -7.64 -3.46 31.74
N GLY A 271 -6.59 -3.73 32.49
CA GLY A 271 -6.63 -4.08 33.92
C GLY A 271 -6.96 -5.55 34.20
N THR A 272 -7.16 -5.88 35.48
CA THR A 272 -7.17 -7.28 35.98
C THR A 272 -8.51 -8.02 35.86
N ASN A 273 -9.61 -7.31 35.63
CA ASN A 273 -10.97 -7.88 35.58
C ASN A 273 -11.44 -8.23 34.16
N VAL A 274 -10.52 -8.23 33.19
CA VAL A 274 -10.80 -8.55 31.79
C VAL A 274 -10.79 -10.05 31.58
N SER A 275 -11.61 -10.54 30.64
CA SER A 275 -11.49 -11.89 30.08
C SER A 275 -10.53 -11.88 28.88
N PRO A 276 -9.22 -12.22 29.05
CA PRO A 276 -8.27 -12.17 27.93
C PRO A 276 -8.65 -13.18 26.85
N ARG A 277 -9.35 -14.25 27.23
CA ARG A 277 -9.83 -15.29 26.32
C ARG A 277 -10.78 -14.70 25.28
N VAL A 278 -11.77 -13.91 25.70
CA VAL A 278 -12.75 -13.33 24.79
C VAL A 278 -12.09 -12.36 23.81
N LEU A 279 -11.29 -11.42 24.31
CA LEU A 279 -10.61 -10.43 23.46
C LEU A 279 -9.62 -11.08 22.49
N ASN A 280 -8.88 -12.08 22.96
CA ASN A 280 -8.00 -12.87 22.11
C ASN A 280 -8.77 -13.67 21.04
N SER A 281 -9.92 -14.27 21.40
CA SER A 281 -10.78 -14.94 20.42
C SER A 281 -11.31 -13.98 19.36
N ILE A 282 -11.71 -12.76 19.72
CA ILE A 282 -12.13 -11.73 18.76
C ILE A 282 -10.96 -11.38 17.82
N ALA A 283 -9.77 -11.12 18.36
CA ALA A 283 -8.60 -10.77 17.56
C ALA A 283 -8.22 -11.89 16.58
N ILE A 284 -8.14 -13.15 17.05
CA ILE A 284 -7.78 -14.32 16.24
C ILE A 284 -8.82 -14.60 15.15
N ALA A 285 -10.10 -14.34 15.44
CA ALA A 285 -11.17 -14.54 14.47
C ALA A 285 -11.19 -13.46 13.38
N SER A 286 -10.53 -12.32 13.60
CA SER A 286 -10.39 -11.25 12.61
C SER A 286 -9.11 -11.40 11.75
N ILE A 287 -9.15 -10.93 10.51
CA ILE A 287 -7.99 -10.99 9.60
C ILE A 287 -6.87 -10.08 10.10
N GLY A 288 -5.73 -10.65 10.51
CA GLY A 288 -4.58 -9.86 10.99
C GLY A 288 -4.79 -9.15 12.34
N GLY A 289 -5.83 -9.54 13.09
CA GLY A 289 -6.08 -8.99 14.42
C GLY A 289 -5.00 -9.35 15.43
N MET A 290 -4.92 -8.54 16.48
CA MET A 290 -3.96 -8.73 17.58
C MET A 290 -4.62 -8.43 18.91
N PHE A 291 -4.31 -9.23 19.91
CA PHE A 291 -4.69 -8.99 21.29
C PHE A 291 -3.50 -8.45 22.10
N SER A 292 -3.74 -7.38 22.84
CA SER A 292 -2.80 -6.80 23.80
C SER A 292 -3.45 -6.70 25.17
N HIS A 293 -2.82 -7.30 26.17
CA HIS A 293 -3.22 -7.12 27.56
C HIS A 293 -2.40 -5.97 28.16
N VAL A 294 -3.10 -4.96 28.67
CA VAL A 294 -2.51 -3.78 29.30
C VAL A 294 -2.79 -3.85 30.79
N GLN A 295 -1.74 -4.01 31.58
CA GLN A 295 -1.85 -4.02 33.04
C GLN A 295 -2.13 -2.61 33.55
N ASP A 296 -2.88 -2.53 34.66
CA ASP A 296 -3.19 -1.26 35.31
C ASP A 296 -2.05 -0.90 36.29
N THR A 297 -0.92 -0.51 35.71
CA THR A 297 0.24 0.06 36.40
C THR A 297 0.21 1.58 36.26
N ASP A 298 0.94 2.29 37.12
CA ASP A 298 0.98 3.76 37.15
C ASP A 298 1.73 4.38 35.94
N SER A 299 2.35 3.56 35.09
CA SER A 299 3.01 4.00 33.85
C SER A 299 2.05 3.99 32.66
N GLY A 300 2.29 4.85 31.66
CA GLY A 300 1.45 5.06 30.46
C GLY A 300 1.36 3.87 29.49
N ASP A 301 1.15 2.67 29.99
CA ASP A 301 1.22 1.38 29.30
C ASP A 301 0.15 1.26 28.22
N LEU A 302 -1.01 1.89 28.40
CA LEU A 302 -2.05 1.94 27.36
C LEU A 302 -1.57 2.73 26.15
N THR A 303 -1.05 3.94 26.35
CA THR A 303 -0.50 4.77 25.27
C THR A 303 0.62 4.04 24.52
N ILE A 304 1.45 3.27 25.23
CA ILE A 304 2.51 2.46 24.61
C ILE A 304 1.91 1.39 23.70
N ALA A 305 0.97 0.57 24.19
CA ALA A 305 0.32 -0.47 23.40
C ALA A 305 -0.38 0.11 22.16
N PHE A 306 -1.06 1.25 22.32
CA PHE A 306 -1.69 1.99 21.24
C PHE A 306 -0.69 2.52 20.22
N SER A 307 0.40 3.12 20.69
CA SER A 307 1.43 3.65 19.80
C SER A 307 2.09 2.57 18.95
N GLN A 308 2.31 1.38 19.52
CA GLN A 308 2.90 0.24 18.81
C GLN A 308 1.95 -0.29 17.74
N CYS A 309 0.67 -0.47 18.09
CA CYS A 309 -0.35 -0.91 17.14
C CYS A 309 -0.56 0.11 16.02
N LEU A 310 -0.70 1.40 16.36
CA LEU A 310 -0.86 2.47 15.40
C LEU A 310 0.36 2.63 14.49
N ALA A 311 1.58 2.46 15.01
CA ALA A 311 2.79 2.49 14.19
C ALA A 311 2.79 1.37 13.13
N GLY A 312 2.29 0.18 13.47
CA GLY A 312 2.07 -0.90 12.49
C GLY A 312 1.12 -0.46 11.38
N LEU A 313 -0.04 0.09 11.73
CA LEU A 313 -1.04 0.55 10.77
C LEU A 313 -0.56 1.69 9.88
N LEU A 314 0.16 2.67 10.46
CA LEU A 314 0.69 3.82 9.73
C LEU A 314 1.94 3.50 8.89
N THR A 315 2.52 2.31 9.05
CA THR A 315 3.66 1.87 8.23
C THR A 315 3.24 0.97 7.08
N ILE A 316 1.97 0.55 6.98
CA ILE A 316 1.48 -0.19 5.82
C ILE A 316 1.57 0.69 4.59
N SER A 317 2.31 0.22 3.59
CA SER A 317 2.54 0.96 2.34
C SER A 317 1.76 0.35 1.17
N VAL A 318 1.61 -0.99 1.15
CA VAL A 318 0.85 -1.73 0.12
C VAL A 318 0.01 -2.78 0.83
N GLN A 319 -1.28 -2.88 0.48
CA GLN A 319 -2.17 -3.89 1.04
C GLN A 319 -2.28 -5.10 0.12
N ASP A 320 -2.47 -6.28 0.71
CA ASP A 320 -2.80 -7.54 -0.01
C ASP A 320 -1.88 -7.85 -1.20
N LEU A 321 -0.57 -7.59 -1.04
CA LEU A 321 0.41 -7.79 -2.11
C LEU A 321 0.46 -9.26 -2.53
N GLU A 322 0.24 -9.51 -3.81
CA GLU A 322 0.47 -10.81 -4.43
C GLU A 322 1.56 -10.73 -5.49
N LEU A 323 2.44 -11.73 -5.50
CA LEU A 323 3.45 -11.90 -6.54
C LEU A 323 3.12 -13.13 -7.36
N MET A 324 3.10 -12.95 -8.67
CA MET A 324 2.82 -13.99 -9.65
C MET A 324 4.07 -14.25 -10.49
N VAL A 325 4.50 -15.50 -10.53
CA VAL A 325 5.72 -15.93 -11.22
C VAL A 325 5.40 -17.08 -12.16
N ALA A 326 5.78 -16.95 -13.44
CA ALA A 326 5.55 -17.97 -14.45
C ALA A 326 6.79 -18.19 -15.32
N ALA A 327 7.05 -19.44 -15.68
CA ALA A 327 8.07 -19.77 -16.68
C ALA A 327 7.62 -19.27 -18.06
N VAL A 328 8.59 -18.89 -18.90
CA VAL A 328 8.32 -18.57 -20.30
C VAL A 328 8.44 -19.86 -21.11
N GLY A 329 7.38 -20.22 -21.85
CA GLY A 329 7.30 -21.46 -22.60
C GLY A 329 8.50 -21.66 -23.53
N GLY A 330 9.18 -22.81 -23.40
CA GLY A 330 10.38 -23.16 -24.18
C GLY A 330 11.67 -22.40 -23.80
N GLY A 331 11.59 -21.47 -22.83
CA GLY A 331 12.73 -20.70 -22.32
C GLY A 331 13.27 -21.23 -20.99
N SER A 332 12.39 -21.76 -20.12
CA SER A 332 12.77 -22.30 -18.81
C SER A 332 11.68 -23.20 -18.22
N VAL A 333 12.02 -23.89 -17.13
CA VAL A 333 11.07 -24.57 -16.25
C VAL A 333 11.31 -24.11 -14.81
N ILE A 334 10.27 -23.72 -14.08
CA ILE A 334 10.39 -23.43 -12.64
C ILE A 334 10.52 -24.76 -11.90
N VAL A 335 11.66 -24.94 -11.24
CA VAL A 335 11.95 -26.11 -10.40
C VAL A 335 11.42 -25.88 -8.98
N ASN A 336 11.63 -24.67 -8.44
CA ASN A 336 11.21 -24.34 -7.09
C ASN A 336 11.04 -22.83 -6.92
N VAL A 337 10.17 -22.44 -5.98
CA VAL A 337 10.00 -21.06 -5.52
C VAL A 337 10.07 -21.02 -4.00
N THR A 338 11.15 -20.42 -3.50
CA THR A 338 11.41 -20.25 -2.07
C THR A 338 10.99 -18.85 -1.64
N ALA A 339 9.95 -18.78 -0.81
CA ALA A 339 9.37 -17.54 -0.27
C ALA A 339 9.13 -17.65 1.24
N GLY A 340 10.02 -18.31 1.98
CA GLY A 340 9.87 -18.48 3.44
C GLY A 340 8.55 -19.14 3.84
N SER A 341 7.87 -18.58 4.84
CA SER A 341 6.58 -19.03 5.36
C SER A 341 5.35 -18.49 4.59
N TYR A 342 5.55 -17.69 3.54
CA TYR A 342 4.45 -17.10 2.78
C TYR A 342 3.63 -18.18 2.04
N ARG A 343 2.31 -17.98 1.98
CA ARG A 343 1.38 -18.90 1.34
C ARG A 343 1.63 -18.90 -0.17
N ARG A 344 1.66 -20.09 -0.76
CA ARG A 344 1.89 -20.31 -2.19
C ARG A 344 0.72 -21.07 -2.80
N LYS A 345 0.29 -20.65 -3.99
CA LYS A 345 -0.69 -21.36 -4.82
C LYS A 345 -0.04 -21.70 -6.16
N HIS A 346 -0.33 -22.89 -6.66
CA HIS A 346 0.14 -23.37 -7.96
C HIS A 346 -1.07 -23.58 -8.86
N ASP A 347 -1.03 -23.01 -10.06
CA ASP A 347 -2.03 -23.23 -11.08
C ASP A 347 -1.60 -24.33 -12.07
N ALA A 348 -2.57 -24.94 -12.76
CA ALA A 348 -2.35 -25.95 -13.79
C ALA A 348 -1.50 -25.43 -14.98
N SER A 349 -1.46 -24.11 -15.18
CA SER A 349 -0.63 -23.43 -16.18
C SER A 349 0.86 -23.31 -15.80
N GLY A 350 1.25 -23.70 -14.58
CA GLY A 350 2.61 -23.51 -14.06
C GLY A 350 2.86 -22.13 -13.46
N LEU A 351 1.83 -21.30 -13.30
CA LEU A 351 1.88 -20.04 -12.56
C LEU A 351 1.97 -20.30 -11.05
N VAL A 352 2.91 -19.65 -10.38
CA VAL A 352 3.08 -19.67 -8.93
C VAL A 352 2.67 -18.31 -8.38
N THR A 353 1.66 -18.29 -7.51
CA THR A 353 1.21 -17.08 -6.80
C THR A 353 1.66 -17.14 -5.35
N ILE A 354 2.33 -16.09 -4.88
CA ILE A 354 2.79 -15.91 -3.52
C ILE A 354 1.98 -14.78 -2.91
N SER A 355 1.16 -15.10 -1.91
CA SER A 355 0.38 -14.11 -1.17
C SER A 355 1.21 -13.61 0.00
N PHE A 356 1.59 -12.34 -0.04
CA PHE A 356 2.41 -11.70 0.99
C PHE A 356 1.58 -10.95 2.03
N GLY A 357 0.34 -10.56 1.70
CA GLY A 357 -0.45 -9.66 2.54
C GLY A 357 0.14 -8.25 2.51
N ASP A 358 0.05 -7.52 3.61
CA ASP A 358 0.50 -6.13 3.69
C ASP A 358 2.02 -6.00 3.64
N LEU A 359 2.54 -5.03 2.87
CA LEU A 359 3.95 -4.65 2.83
C LEU A 359 4.17 -3.36 3.62
N TYR A 360 5.10 -3.38 4.58
CA TYR A 360 5.38 -2.27 5.48
C TYR A 360 6.49 -1.35 4.96
N ARG A 361 6.56 -0.14 5.54
CA ARG A 361 7.53 0.90 5.20
C ARG A 361 8.95 0.38 5.43
N ARG A 362 9.82 0.54 4.42
CA ARG A 362 11.20 0.03 4.39
C ARG A 362 11.30 -1.50 4.53
N GLU A 363 10.17 -2.22 4.50
CA GLU A 363 10.19 -3.66 4.44
C GLU A 363 10.63 -4.10 3.05
N VAL A 364 11.43 -5.16 3.03
CA VAL A 364 11.94 -5.78 1.82
C VAL A 364 11.60 -7.26 1.88
N ARG A 365 10.91 -7.76 0.86
CA ARG A 365 10.58 -9.18 0.72
C ARG A 365 11.38 -9.79 -0.42
N ASN A 366 11.96 -10.96 -0.16
CA ASN A 366 12.80 -11.67 -1.12
C ASN A 366 12.18 -13.02 -1.47
N VAL A 367 12.16 -13.34 -2.76
CA VAL A 367 11.77 -14.64 -3.30
C VAL A 367 12.90 -15.17 -4.16
N ILE A 368 13.25 -16.43 -3.99
CA ILE A 368 14.22 -17.11 -4.83
C ILE A 368 13.47 -18.06 -5.75
N VAL A 369 13.61 -17.84 -7.06
CA VAL A 369 13.07 -18.72 -8.09
C VAL A 369 14.22 -19.54 -8.66
N GLU A 370 14.10 -20.86 -8.57
CA GLU A 370 15.03 -21.80 -9.17
C GLU A 370 14.47 -22.25 -10.51
N LEU A 371 15.21 -21.96 -11.57
CA LEU A 371 14.88 -22.27 -12.95
C LEU A 371 15.79 -23.37 -13.46
N HIS A 372 15.24 -24.24 -14.28
CA HIS A 372 15.97 -25.14 -15.15
C HIS A 372 15.96 -24.55 -16.56
N LEU A 373 17.15 -24.40 -17.14
CA LEU A 373 17.33 -23.90 -18.49
C LEU A 373 17.78 -25.05 -19.40
N PRO A 374 17.03 -25.36 -20.48
CA PRO A 374 17.41 -26.41 -21.41
C PRO A 374 18.66 -26.03 -22.21
N ALA A 375 19.39 -27.02 -22.70
CA ALA A 375 20.54 -26.81 -23.56
C ALA A 375 20.15 -26.08 -24.86
N THR A 376 21.03 -25.22 -25.36
CA THR A 376 20.82 -24.45 -26.60
C THR A 376 22.04 -24.55 -27.50
N VAL A 377 21.82 -24.53 -28.82
CA VAL A 377 22.88 -24.74 -29.82
C VAL A 377 23.68 -23.46 -30.08
N SER A 378 23.06 -22.30 -29.89
CA SER A 378 23.65 -20.98 -30.15
C SER A 378 23.26 -19.97 -29.09
N GLU A 379 24.12 -18.97 -28.89
CA GLU A 379 23.82 -17.83 -28.04
C GLU A 379 22.58 -17.08 -28.55
N ARG A 380 21.65 -16.77 -27.63
CA ARG A 380 20.44 -16.02 -27.92
C ARG A 380 20.00 -15.25 -26.69
N ASP A 381 19.39 -14.09 -26.91
CA ASP A 381 18.59 -13.44 -25.88
C ASP A 381 17.30 -14.25 -25.66
N ALA A 382 16.96 -14.51 -24.40
CA ALA A 382 15.77 -15.27 -24.04
C ALA A 382 15.15 -14.72 -22.76
N ASP A 383 13.85 -14.47 -22.82
CA ASP A 383 13.05 -14.26 -21.63
C ASP A 383 12.79 -15.61 -20.97
N ILE A 384 13.21 -15.74 -19.71
CA ILE A 384 13.16 -17.02 -18.97
C ILE A 384 12.19 -16.98 -17.79
N LEU A 385 11.67 -15.81 -17.42
CA LEU A 385 10.80 -15.66 -16.27
C LEU A 385 9.85 -14.48 -16.47
N LYS A 386 8.56 -14.73 -16.39
CA LYS A 386 7.53 -13.70 -16.33
C LYS A 386 7.20 -13.44 -14.86
N VAL A 387 7.20 -12.17 -14.48
CA VAL A 387 6.90 -11.74 -13.12
C VAL A 387 5.91 -10.59 -13.17
N SER A 388 4.86 -10.66 -12.36
CA SER A 388 3.89 -9.60 -12.15
C SER A 388 3.46 -9.56 -10.68
N TYR A 389 2.98 -8.42 -10.22
CA TYR A 389 2.44 -8.25 -8.88
C TYR A 389 1.16 -7.43 -8.94
N SER A 390 0.30 -7.57 -7.93
CA SER A 390 -0.96 -6.83 -7.79
C SER A 390 -1.08 -6.22 -6.40
#